data_AF-A0A846G9L7-F1
#
_entry.id   AF-A0A846G9L7-F1
#
_cell.length_a   1.000
_cell.length_b   1.000
_cell.length_c   1.000
_cell.angle_alpha   90.00
_cell.angle_beta   90.00
_cell.angle_gamma   90.00
#
_symmetry.space_group_name_H-M   'P 1'
#
loop_
_entity.id
_entity.type
_entity.pdbx_description
1 polymer ?
#
loop_
_entity_poly.entity_id
_entity_poly.type
_entity_poly.pdbx_seq_one_letter_code
_entity_poly.pdbx_strand_id
1 'polypeptide(L)' 'MAERLLEVNQRGLWQSVNQKMLEKFKAIALEAEGIIENLEF' A
#
# COMPACT_ATOMS: atom_id res chain seq x y z
N MET A 1 -3.95 -5.85 2.09
CA MET A 1 -3.31 -5.53 3.40
C MET A 1 -2.45 -4.26 3.35
N ALA A 2 -1.66 -4.02 2.30
CA ALA A 2 -0.83 -2.81 2.16
C ALA A 2 -1.64 -1.49 2.12
N GLU A 3 -2.76 -1.43 1.39
CA GLU A 3 -3.64 -0.26 1.34
C GLU A 3 -4.18 0.15 2.72
N ARG A 4 -4.60 -0.82 3.54
CA ARG A 4 -5.08 -0.58 4.91
C ARG A 4 -3.99 0.06 5.78
N LEU A 5 -2.74 -0.36 5.61
CA LEU A 5 -1.59 0.19 6.33
C LEU A 5 -1.28 1.63 5.87
N LEU A 6 -1.37 1.90 4.57
CA LEU A 6 -1.24 3.24 3.99
C LEU A 6 -2.36 4.18 4.49
N GLU A 7 -3.60 3.70 4.55
CA GLU A 7 -4.77 4.45 5.03
C GLU A 7 -4.63 4.83 6.51
N VAL A 8 -4.16 3.90 7.35
CA VAL A 8 -3.90 4.15 8.78
C VAL A 8 -2.78 5.18 8.97
N ASN A 9 -1.73 5.14 8.13
CA ASN A 9 -0.69 6.18 8.14
C ASN A 9 -1.24 7.55 7.70
N GLN A 10 -2.01 7.62 6.62
CA GLN A 10 -2.64 8.87 6.14
C GLN A 10 -3.59 9.49 7.16
N ARG A 11 -4.29 8.65 7.94
CA ARG A 11 -5.17 9.10 9.04
C ARG A 11 -4.42 9.48 10.31
N GLY A 12 -3.09 9.42 10.31
CA GLY A 12 -2.26 9.73 11.47
C GLY A 12 -2.37 8.71 12.61
N LEU A 13 -2.94 7.53 12.36
CA LEU A 13 -3.09 6.46 13.35
C LEU A 13 -1.81 5.61 13.46
N TRP A 14 -0.92 5.70 12.47
CA TRP A 14 0.40 5.05 12.50
C TRP A 14 1.49 5.98 11.94
N GLN A 15 2.11 6.74 12.84
CA GLN A 15 3.06 7.82 12.50
C GLN A 15 4.54 7.42 12.66
N SER A 16 4.83 6.32 13.37
CA SER A 16 6.20 5.84 13.62
C SER A 16 6.83 5.11 12.43
N VAL A 17 6.08 4.90 11.35
CA VAL A 17 6.55 4.22 10.15
C VAL A 17 7.44 5.16 9.33
N ASN A 18 8.60 4.66 8.89
CA ASN A 18 9.51 5.45 8.08
C ASN A 18 9.04 5.53 6.61
N GLN A 19 9.51 6.58 5.93
CA GLN A 19 9.18 6.86 4.54
C GLN A 19 9.51 5.70 3.59
N LYS A 20 10.66 5.04 3.80
CA LYS A 20 11.09 3.89 2.98
C LYS A 20 10.11 2.71 3.07
N MET A 21 9.50 2.48 4.22
CA MET A 21 8.51 1.44 4.41
C MET A 21 7.17 1.82 3.77
N LEU A 22 6.76 3.09 3.84
CA LEU A 22 5.59 3.59 3.13
C LEU A 22 5.73 3.41 1.61
N GLU A 23 6.91 3.69 1.05
CA GLU A 23 7.20 3.48 -0.37
C GLU A 23 7.08 2.01 -0.77
N LYS A 24 7.55 1.09 0.07
CA LYS A 24 7.37 -0.35 -0.17
C LYS A 24 5.91 -0.76 -0.17
N PHE A 25 5.10 -0.25 0.77
CA PHE A 25 3.67 -0.53 0.77
C PHE A 25 2.96 0.00 -0.47
N LYS A 26 3.35 1.19 -0.96
CA LYS A 26 2.83 1.72 -2.23
C LYS A 26 3.20 0.84 -3.42
N ALA A 27 4.45 0.39 -3.49
CA ALA A 27 4.90 -0.51 -4.56
C ALA A 27 4.11 -1.83 -4.56
N ILE A 28 3.90 -2.43 -3.38
CA ILE A 28 3.11 -3.66 -3.23
C ILE A 28 1.65 -3.45 -3.65
N ALA A 29 1.03 -2.33 -3.28
CA ALA A 29 -0.34 -2.03 -3.66
C ALA A 29 -0.47 -1.90 -5.19
N LEU A 30 0.42 -1.12 -5.83
CA LEU A 30 0.44 -0.96 -7.28
C LEU A 30 0.69 -2.27 -8.03
N GLU A 31 1.60 -3.12 -7.53
CA GLU A 31 1.85 -4.43 -8.13
C GLU A 31 0.61 -5.33 -8.04
N ALA A 32 -0.06 -5.35 -6.90
CA ALA A 32 -1.28 -6.12 -6.72
C ALA A 32 -2.43 -5.64 -7.62
N GLU A 33 -2.61 -4.31 -7.75
CA GLU A 33 -3.54 -3.71 -8.70
C GLU A 33 -3.23 -4.15 -10.13
N GLY A 34 -1.96 -4.06 -10.56
CA GLY A 34 -1.55 -4.50 -11.89
C GLY A 34 -1.76 -6.00 -12.14
N ILE A 35 -1.59 -6.86 -11.13
CA ILE A 35 -1.92 -8.28 -11.26
C ILE A 35 -3.43 -8.46 -11.44
N ILE A 36 -4.25 -7.80 -10.62
CA ILE A 36 -5.71 -7.91 -10.65
C ILE A 36 -6.28 -7.39 -11.97
N GLU A 37 -5.79 -6.24 -12.46
CA GLU A 37 -6.22 -5.65 -13.73
C GLU A 37 -5.90 -6.54 -14.94
N ASN A 38 -4.84 -7.34 -14.85
CA ASN A 38 -4.45 -8.28 -15.89
C ASN A 38 -5.08 -9.67 -15.74
N LEU A 39 -5.88 -9.92 -14.68
CA LEU A 39 -6.71 -11.11 -14.61
C LEU A 39 -7.90 -10.91 -15.56
N GLU A 40 -7.89 -11.55 -16.73
CA GLU A 40 -9.08 -11.67 -17.57
C GLU A 40 -10.09 -12.62 -16.90
N PHE A 41 -11.30 -12.13 -16.68
CA PHE A 41 -12.43 -12.87 -16.09
C PHE A 41 -13.47 -13.24 -17.15
#